data_AF-A0A412YJ45-F1
#
_entry.id   AF-A0A412YJ45-F1
#
_cell.length_a   1.000
_cell.length_b   1.000
_cell.length_c   1.000
_cell.angle_alpha   90.00
_cell.angle_beta   90.00
_cell.angle_gamma   90.00
#
_symmetry.space_group_name_H-M   'P 1'
#
loop_
_entity.id
_entity.type
_entity.pdbx_description
1 polymer ?
#
loop_
_entity_poly.entity_id
_entity_poly.type
_entity_poly.pdbx_seq_one_letter_code
_entity_poly.pdbx_strand_id
1 'polypeptide(L)' 'MNDNYKAIDTQKIIDYINSFSDAIEVDSILKNSNADKLRVYPALFELEQNGFLEVIEREELGAPLIVRKKKVE' A
#
# COMPACT_ATOMS: atom_id res chain seq x y z
N MET A 1 -7.36 -20.30 -14.48
CA MET A 1 -8.01 -19.38 -13.53
C MET A 1 -7.08 -19.18 -12.33
N ASN A 2 -5.97 -18.44 -12.47
CA ASN A 2 -5.01 -18.26 -11.36
C ASN A 2 -4.36 -16.87 -11.30
N ASP A 3 -4.61 -16.02 -12.30
CA ASP A 3 -3.85 -14.77 -12.49
C ASP A 3 -4.48 -13.53 -11.84
N ASN A 4 -5.67 -13.65 -11.23
CA ASN A 4 -6.40 -12.50 -10.68
C ASN A 4 -6.18 -12.22 -9.19
N TYR A 5 -5.54 -13.11 -8.43
CA TYR A 5 -5.37 -12.88 -6.99
C TYR A 5 -4.47 -11.68 -6.70
N LYS A 6 -3.36 -11.50 -7.45
CA LYS A 6 -2.50 -10.31 -7.32
C LYS A 6 -3.28 -9.03 -7.62
N ALA A 7 -4.05 -9.01 -8.71
CA ALA A 7 -4.82 -7.83 -9.09
C ALA A 7 -5.92 -7.49 -8.08
N ILE A 8 -6.61 -8.49 -7.54
CA ILE A 8 -7.63 -8.32 -6.49
C ILE A 8 -6.99 -7.81 -5.20
N ASP A 9 -5.86 -8.38 -4.78
CA ASP A 9 -5.13 -7.94 -3.57
C ASP A 9 -4.66 -6.48 -3.72
N THR A 10 -4.06 -6.13 -4.86
CA THR A 10 -3.64 -4.76 -5.14
C THR A 10 -4.82 -3.80 -5.16
N GLN A 11 -5.95 -4.17 -5.76
CA GLN A 11 -7.14 -3.31 -5.81
C GLN A 11 -7.73 -3.07 -4.42
N LYS A 12 -7.72 -4.08 -3.53
CA LYS A 12 -8.14 -3.90 -2.13
C LYS A 12 -7.21 -2.96 -1.36
N ILE A 13 -5.89 -3.06 -1.57
CA ILE A 13 -4.92 -2.13 -0.97
C ILE A 13 -5.19 -0.70 -1.44
N ILE A 14 -5.42 -0.51 -2.73
CA ILE A 14 -5.76 0.80 -3.33
C ILE A 14 -7.07 1.35 -2.74
N ASP A 15 -8.12 0.52 -2.68
CA ASP A 15 -9.43 0.90 -2.15
C ASP A 15 -9.36 1.28 -0.66
N TYR A 16 -8.62 0.48 0.12
CA TYR A 16 -8.32 0.77 1.50
C TYR A 16 -7.59 2.11 1.63
N ILE A 17 -6.50 2.33 0.88
CA ILE A 17 -5.76 3.60 0.92
C ILE A 17 -6.65 4.78 0.51
N ASN A 18 -7.51 4.63 -0.49
CA ASN A 18 -8.45 5.66 -0.92
C ASN A 18 -9.52 6.00 0.12
N SER A 19 -9.84 5.06 1.01
CA SER A 19 -10.79 5.28 2.11
C SER A 19 -10.23 6.18 3.20
N PHE A 20 -8.92 6.46 3.21
CA PHE A 20 -8.29 7.40 4.13
C PHE A 20 -7.72 8.60 3.37
N SER A 21 -7.91 9.80 3.92
CA SER A 21 -7.34 11.05 3.40
C SER A 21 -6.00 11.41 4.05
N ASP A 22 -5.63 10.66 5.08
CA ASP A 22 -4.49 10.90 5.96
C ASP A 22 -3.47 9.75 5.88
N ALA A 23 -2.43 9.87 6.69
CA ALA A 23 -1.37 8.88 6.79
C ALA A 23 -1.91 7.56 7.39
N ILE A 24 -1.49 6.44 6.80
CA ILE A 24 -1.95 5.09 7.13
C ILE A 24 -0.74 4.24 7.46
N GLU A 25 -0.81 3.52 8.57
CA GLU A 25 0.22 2.55 8.93
C GLU A 25 0.16 1.32 8.01
N VAL A 26 1.32 0.88 7.53
CA VAL A 26 1.43 -0.33 6.71
C VAL A 26 0.95 -1.56 7.46
N ASP A 27 1.10 -1.61 8.79
CA ASP A 27 0.54 -2.69 9.62
C ASP A 27 -1.00 -2.76 9.54
N SER A 28 -1.67 -1.62 9.48
CA SER A 28 -3.13 -1.56 9.27
C SER A 28 -3.53 -2.04 7.87
N ILE A 29 -2.71 -1.76 6.85
CA ILE A 29 -2.91 -2.27 5.48
C ILE A 29 -2.73 -3.78 5.45
N LEU A 30 -1.69 -4.32 6.10
CA LEU A 30 -1.45 -5.77 6.21
C LEU A 30 -2.64 -6.49 6.85
N LYS A 31 -3.17 -5.94 7.95
CA LYS A 31 -4.33 -6.51 8.66
C LYS A 31 -5.62 -6.47 7.82
N ASN A 32 -5.87 -5.40 7.08
CA ASN A 32 -7.11 -5.25 6.30
C ASN A 32 -7.07 -5.93 4.93
N SER A 33 -5.91 -5.98 4.28
CA SER A 33 -5.78 -6.54 2.93
C SER A 33 -5.87 -8.08 2.88
N ASN A 34 -5.74 -8.77 4.03
CA ASN A 34 -5.58 -10.24 4.10
C ASN A 34 -4.47 -10.76 3.17
N ALA A 35 -3.51 -9.90 2.83
CA ALA A 35 -2.41 -10.23 1.93
C ALA A 35 -1.11 -10.37 2.73
N ASP A 36 -0.27 -11.32 2.32
CA ASP A 36 1.04 -11.52 2.91
C ASP A 36 1.92 -10.26 2.84
N LYS A 37 2.80 -10.09 3.83
CA LYS A 37 3.83 -9.06 3.86
C LYS A 37 4.61 -8.99 2.54
N LEU A 38 4.94 -10.15 1.98
CA LEU A 38 5.68 -10.28 0.72
C LEU A 38 4.92 -9.78 -0.51
N ARG A 39 3.61 -9.52 -0.42
CA ARG A 39 2.79 -8.95 -1.51
C ARG A 39 2.50 -7.47 -1.28
N VAL A 40 2.23 -7.07 -0.03
CA VAL A 40 1.90 -5.68 0.30
C VAL A 40 3.08 -4.75 0.07
N TYR A 41 4.29 -5.13 0.50
CA TYR A 41 5.46 -4.27 0.33
C TYR A 41 5.80 -3.98 -1.14
N PRO A 42 5.86 -4.98 -2.04
CA PRO A 42 6.01 -4.72 -3.47
C PRO A 42 4.88 -3.86 -4.04
N ALA A 43 3.62 -4.12 -3.66
CA ALA A 43 2.49 -3.32 -4.14
C ALA A 43 2.58 -1.85 -3.70
N LEU A 44 2.96 -1.58 -2.44
CA LEU A 44 3.17 -0.22 -1.95
C LEU A 44 4.31 0.49 -2.68
N PHE A 45 5.41 -0.24 -2.95
CA PHE A 45 6.54 0.29 -3.72
C PHE A 45 6.13 0.62 -5.16
N GLU A 46 5.39 -0.27 -5.84
CA GLU A 46 4.83 -0.01 -7.16
C GLU A 46 3.94 1.25 -7.14
N LEU A 47 3.04 1.38 -6.15
CA LEU A 47 2.17 2.55 -6.00
C LEU A 47 2.93 3.85 -5.73
N GLU A 48 4.02 3.80 -4.95
CA GLU A 48 4.91 4.93 -4.73
C GLU A 48 5.59 5.36 -6.03
N GLN A 49 6.15 4.43 -6.80
CA GLN A 49 6.81 4.70 -8.08
C GLN A 49 5.84 5.26 -9.13
N ASN A 50 4.58 4.81 -9.10
CA ASN A 50 3.52 5.35 -9.96
C ASN A 50 3.00 6.72 -9.48
N GLY A 51 3.45 7.21 -8.32
CA GLY A 51 2.99 8.48 -7.75
C GLY A 51 1.56 8.44 -7.21
N PHE A 52 1.00 7.24 -6.96
CA PHE A 52 -0.32 7.09 -6.35
C PHE A 52 -0.29 7.40 -4.84
N LEU A 53 0.80 7.00 -4.18
CA LEU A 53 1.04 7.26 -2.77
C LEU A 53 2.45 7.79 -2.53
N GLU A 54 2.66 8.33 -1.35
CA GLU A 54 3.96 8.76 -0.84
C GLU A 54 4.21 8.09 0.52
N VAL A 55 5.46 7.70 0.77
CA VAL A 55 5.87 7.12 2.05
C VAL A 55 6.27 8.24 2.99
N ILE A 56 5.52 8.41 4.06
CA ILE A 56 5.75 9.45 5.08
C ILE A 56 6.86 9.02 6.04
N GLU A 57 6.86 7.74 6.41
CA GLU A 57 7.82 7.19 7.36
C GLU A 57 8.32 5.82 6.90
N ARG A 58 9.62 5.58 7.10
CA ARG A 58 10.30 4.32 6.78
C ARG A 58 10.99 3.77 8.03
N GLU A 59 11.01 2.46 8.17
CA GLU A 59 11.83 1.75 9.16
C GLU A 59 13.32 1.96 8.88
N GLU A 60 14.15 1.60 9.86
CA GLU A 60 15.61 1.64 9.79
C GLU A 60 16.18 0.87 8.59
N LEU A 61 15.49 -0.18 8.14
CA LEU A 61 15.86 -1.00 6.98
C LEU A 61 15.26 -0.49 5.65
N GLY A 62 14.64 0.70 5.65
CA GLY A 62 14.04 1.32 4.48
C GLY A 62 12.65 0.83 4.09
N ALA A 63 12.04 -0.04 4.93
CA ALA A 63 10.69 -0.55 4.72
C ALA A 63 9.65 0.54 5.04
N PRO A 64 8.60 0.76 4.22
CA PRO A 64 7.55 1.74 4.55
C PRO A 64 6.84 1.37 5.86
N LEU A 65 6.75 2.33 6.78
CA LEU A 65 5.95 2.27 8.01
C LEU A 65 4.60 2.96 7.84
N ILE A 66 4.65 4.17 7.28
CA ILE A 66 3.48 5.02 7.12
C ILE A 66 3.43 5.51 5.68
N VAL A 67 2.30 5.29 5.04
CA VAL A 67 2.02 5.71 3.66
C VAL A 67 0.83 6.63 3.62
N ARG A 68 0.79 7.52 2.64
CA ARG A 68 -0.34 8.41 2.41
C ARG A 68 -0.65 8.46 0.93
N LYS A 69 -1.93 8.55 0.57
CA LYS A 69 -2.31 8.87 -0.81
C LYS A 69 -1.70 10.21 -1.23
N LYS A 70 -0.98 10.21 -2.35
CA LYS A 70 -0.40 11.43 -2.91
C LYS A 70 -1.53 12.31 -3.40
N LYS A 71 -1.57 13.57 -2.97
CA LYS A 71 -2.50 14.54 -3.53
C LYS A 71 -1.98 14.93 -4.92
N VAL A 72 -2.74 14.60 -5.96
CA VAL A 72 -2.50 15.17 -7.29
C VAL A 72 -3.06 16.59 -7.22
N GLU A 73 -2.16 17.58 -7.19
CA GLU A 73 -2.50 19.00 -7.41
C GLU A 73 -2.83 19.27 -8.89
#